data_AF-A0A562RHU6-F1
#
_entry.id   AF-A0A562RHU6-F1
#
_cell.length_a   1.000
_cell.length_b   1.000
_cell.length_c   1.000
_cell.angle_alpha   90.00
_cell.angle_beta   90.00
_cell.angle_gamma   90.00
#
_symmetry.space_group_name_H-M   'P 1'
#
loop_
_entity.id
_entity.type
_entity.pdbx_description
1 polymer ?
#
loop_
_entity_poly.entity_id
_entity_poly.type
_entity_poly.pdbx_seq_one_letter_code
_entity_poly.pdbx_strand_id
1 'polypeptide(L)'
;MKLRSILVAALLLAPTAALAAPGIVTVSTGLRAGPGSGFPLVDRVPGGARVNIHGCLRGNAWCDVSFSEDRGWVSSQYLEYLYRNHYVYLPDYVDVIDVPVVPFVLTSYWSSYYEGRPWYRRHAYWNNYWTSHQSLATRMTIDPGAARIGRSATRDAAIALEREGVRGRGAAAISGRDAVTSRRDGAITKRDAAIATRDAAITTKRDAAITKRDAAVAADRMRAGRSERIAHERTNVQTRNPRDAQARMMREQAASRAAVRAQPTPRAHEAPRVSAAPAARPATPHVAQPNVSHGAPMNARAQMPAPRAAAPAAPHGGGGAPRVNAAPHGGGGPAGGPGGGHEKR
;
A
#
# COMPACT_ATOMS: atom_id res chain seq x y z
N MET A 1 -64.90 -9.18 -25.12
CA MET A 1 -63.64 -9.86 -24.69
C MET A 1 -62.92 -10.32 -25.94
N LYS A 2 -61.59 -10.11 -26.09
CA LYS A 2 -60.66 -10.57 -27.17
C LYS A 2 -59.89 -9.45 -27.86
N LEU A 3 -59.13 -8.62 -27.13
CA LEU A 3 -58.03 -7.83 -27.73
C LEU A 3 -56.83 -7.61 -26.77
N ARG A 4 -56.88 -8.12 -25.54
CA ARG A 4 -55.80 -7.95 -24.55
C ARG A 4 -54.76 -9.07 -24.53
N SER A 5 -54.94 -10.12 -25.35
CA SER A 5 -54.09 -11.31 -25.33
C SER A 5 -52.95 -11.31 -26.37
N ILE A 6 -52.86 -10.30 -27.23
CA ILE A 6 -51.87 -10.27 -28.33
C ILE A 6 -50.56 -9.55 -27.91
N LEU A 7 -50.57 -8.74 -26.85
CA LEU A 7 -49.39 -7.97 -26.42
C LEU A 7 -48.41 -8.75 -25.51
N VAL A 8 -48.79 -9.92 -24.99
CA VAL A 8 -47.92 -10.71 -24.09
C VAL A 8 -47.05 -11.73 -24.85
N ALA A 9 -47.42 -12.10 -26.08
CA ALA A 9 -46.66 -13.06 -26.89
C ALA A 9 -45.44 -12.45 -27.61
N ALA A 10 -45.35 -11.13 -27.71
CA ALA A 10 -44.27 -10.45 -28.44
C ALA A 10 -42.98 -10.22 -27.61
N LEU A 11 -43.00 -10.49 -26.30
CA LEU A 11 -41.87 -10.20 -25.40
C LEU A 11 -40.90 -11.38 -25.17
N LEU A 12 -41.12 -12.52 -25.84
CA LEU A 12 -40.32 -13.75 -25.65
C LEU A 12 -39.35 -14.07 -26.80
N LEU A 13 -39.25 -13.22 -27.83
CA LEU A 13 -38.16 -13.28 -28.82
C LEU A 13 -37.12 -12.19 -28.52
N ALA A 14 -36.52 -12.23 -27.34
CA ALA A 14 -35.21 -11.61 -27.20
C ALA A 14 -34.22 -12.48 -27.99
N PRO A 15 -33.55 -11.98 -29.04
CA PRO A 15 -32.50 -12.74 -29.69
C PRO A 15 -31.44 -13.03 -28.63
N THR A 16 -31.17 -14.30 -28.36
CA THR A 16 -29.97 -14.71 -27.63
C THR A 16 -28.79 -14.17 -28.44
N ALA A 17 -28.21 -13.06 -27.99
CA ALA A 17 -26.97 -12.58 -28.56
C ALA A 17 -25.97 -13.75 -28.48
N ALA A 18 -25.45 -14.18 -29.63
CA ALA A 18 -24.38 -15.16 -29.66
C ALA A 18 -23.23 -14.57 -28.83
N LEU A 19 -23.01 -15.13 -27.64
CA LEU A 19 -22.01 -14.62 -26.71
C LEU A 19 -20.63 -14.97 -27.27
N ALA A 20 -19.97 -13.98 -27.85
CA ALA A 20 -18.58 -14.09 -28.24
C ALA A 20 -17.70 -13.75 -27.04
N ALA A 21 -16.81 -14.65 -26.69
CA ALA A 21 -15.87 -14.43 -25.60
C ALA A 21 -14.57 -13.81 -26.11
N PRO A 22 -13.96 -12.88 -25.35
CA PRO A 22 -12.65 -12.34 -25.72
C PRO A 22 -11.57 -13.43 -25.69
N GLY A 23 -10.66 -13.39 -26.65
CA GLY A 23 -9.49 -14.27 -26.72
C GLY A 23 -8.25 -13.53 -27.24
N ILE A 24 -7.10 -14.20 -27.16
CA ILE A 24 -5.82 -13.73 -27.69
C ILE A 24 -5.22 -14.82 -28.57
N VAL A 25 -4.60 -14.42 -29.68
CA VAL A 25 -3.80 -15.32 -30.51
C VAL A 25 -2.37 -15.37 -29.97
N THR A 26 -1.85 -16.56 -29.65
CA THR A 26 -0.51 -16.71 -29.03
C THR A 26 0.64 -16.56 -30.02
N VAL A 27 0.42 -17.00 -31.26
CA VAL A 27 1.41 -16.94 -32.35
C VAL A 27 0.73 -16.53 -33.64
N SER A 28 1.46 -15.83 -34.51
CA SER A 28 0.92 -15.40 -35.80
C SER A 28 0.36 -16.58 -36.60
N THR A 29 -0.91 -16.51 -36.96
CA THR A 29 -1.65 -17.62 -37.58
C THR A 29 -2.61 -17.12 -38.65
N GLY A 30 -3.16 -18.05 -39.43
CA GLY A 30 -4.12 -17.73 -40.48
C GLY A 30 -5.55 -17.78 -39.97
N LEU A 31 -6.32 -16.73 -40.24
CA LEU A 31 -7.78 -16.77 -40.18
C LEU A 31 -8.29 -17.46 -41.44
N ARG A 32 -9.06 -18.54 -41.31
CA ARG A 32 -9.46 -19.38 -42.45
C ARG A 32 -10.95 -19.35 -42.72
N ALA A 33 -11.33 -19.60 -43.96
CA ALA A 33 -12.74 -19.61 -44.37
C ALA A 33 -13.53 -20.84 -43.87
N GLY A 34 -12.87 -21.76 -43.16
CA GLY A 34 -13.50 -22.97 -42.61
C GLY A 34 -12.53 -23.70 -41.67
N PRO A 35 -13.03 -24.67 -40.88
CA PRO A 35 -12.24 -25.43 -39.94
C PRO A 35 -11.36 -26.45 -40.65
N GLY A 36 -10.09 -26.09 -40.87
CA GLY A 36 -9.11 -26.94 -41.53
C GLY A 36 -8.01 -26.15 -42.22
N SER A 37 -6.80 -26.69 -42.25
CA SER A 37 -5.62 -26.02 -42.82
C SER A 37 -5.67 -25.89 -44.35
N GLY A 38 -6.51 -26.65 -45.05
CA GLY A 38 -6.68 -26.54 -46.51
C GLY A 38 -7.69 -25.49 -46.94
N PHE A 39 -8.49 -24.92 -46.04
CA PHE A 39 -9.38 -23.82 -46.38
C PHE A 39 -8.59 -22.54 -46.73
N PRO A 40 -9.14 -21.68 -47.62
CA PRO A 40 -8.51 -20.41 -47.98
C PRO A 40 -8.24 -19.53 -46.77
N LEU A 41 -7.16 -18.77 -46.84
CA LEU A 41 -6.91 -17.68 -45.89
C LEU A 41 -7.87 -16.54 -46.18
N VAL A 42 -8.50 -16.08 -45.11
CA VAL A 42 -9.32 -14.87 -45.04
C VAL A 42 -8.39 -13.70 -44.73
N ASP A 43 -7.57 -13.85 -43.68
CA ASP A 43 -6.57 -12.87 -43.24
C ASP A 43 -5.44 -13.54 -42.43
N ARG A 44 -4.42 -12.78 -42.03
CA ARG A 44 -3.36 -13.18 -41.11
C ARG A 44 -3.51 -12.44 -39.78
N VAL A 45 -3.68 -13.21 -38.71
CA VAL A 45 -3.81 -12.69 -37.35
C VAL A 45 -2.44 -12.69 -36.68
N PRO A 46 -1.89 -11.55 -36.24
CA PRO A 46 -0.60 -11.50 -35.58
C PRO A 46 -0.68 -12.07 -34.15
N GLY A 47 0.45 -12.62 -33.66
CA GLY A 47 0.56 -13.01 -32.25
C GLY A 47 0.35 -11.79 -31.32
N GLY A 48 -0.37 -12.00 -30.21
CA GLY A 48 -0.82 -10.97 -29.29
C GLY A 48 -2.10 -10.25 -29.70
N ALA A 49 -2.64 -10.53 -30.89
CA ALA A 49 -3.90 -9.91 -31.33
C ALA A 49 -5.09 -10.39 -30.49
N ARG A 50 -5.99 -9.45 -30.20
CA ARG A 50 -7.29 -9.76 -29.58
C ARG A 50 -8.26 -10.24 -30.65
N VAL A 51 -9.01 -11.28 -30.32
CA VAL A 51 -10.07 -11.85 -31.14
C VAL A 51 -11.31 -12.07 -30.28
N ASN A 52 -12.46 -12.25 -30.93
CA ASN A 52 -13.67 -12.71 -30.25
C ASN A 52 -13.96 -14.14 -30.69
N ILE A 53 -14.00 -15.07 -29.76
CA ILE A 53 -14.26 -16.50 -29.94
C ILE A 53 -15.76 -16.72 -29.79
N HIS A 54 -16.41 -17.15 -30.86
CA HIS A 54 -17.86 -17.38 -30.90
C HIS A 54 -18.24 -18.82 -30.56
N GLY A 55 -17.26 -19.71 -30.68
CA GLY A 55 -17.40 -21.11 -30.32
C GLY A 55 -16.36 -21.96 -31.02
N CYS A 56 -16.30 -23.24 -30.66
CA CYS A 56 -15.41 -24.20 -31.28
C CYS A 56 -16.18 -25.30 -32.01
N LEU A 57 -15.57 -25.85 -33.05
CA LEU A 57 -16.09 -27.05 -33.70
C LEU A 57 -16.04 -28.20 -32.69
N ARG A 58 -16.93 -29.18 -32.83
CA ARG A 58 -16.85 -30.44 -32.07
C ARG A 58 -15.43 -31.03 -32.17
N GLY A 59 -14.87 -31.42 -31.02
CA GLY A 59 -13.48 -31.88 -30.90
C GLY A 59 -12.47 -30.75 -30.70
N ASN A 60 -12.95 -29.50 -30.62
CA ASN A 60 -12.25 -28.30 -30.14
C ASN A 60 -10.99 -27.90 -30.92
N ALA A 61 -10.66 -28.55 -32.04
CA ALA A 61 -9.43 -28.29 -32.79
C ALA A 61 -9.43 -26.94 -33.53
N TRP A 62 -10.63 -26.44 -33.85
CA TRP A 62 -10.86 -25.20 -34.59
C TRP A 62 -11.94 -24.39 -33.91
N CYS A 63 -11.74 -23.09 -33.81
CA CYS A 63 -12.71 -22.16 -33.25
C CYS A 63 -13.05 -21.07 -34.24
N ASP A 64 -14.33 -20.73 -34.29
CA ASP A 64 -14.88 -19.63 -35.06
C ASP A 64 -14.63 -18.34 -34.30
N VAL A 65 -13.88 -17.44 -34.92
CA VAL A 65 -13.40 -16.20 -34.33
C VAL A 65 -13.68 -15.03 -35.27
N SER A 66 -13.90 -13.86 -34.69
CA SER A 66 -13.81 -12.60 -35.44
C SER A 66 -12.54 -11.85 -35.05
N PHE A 67 -11.85 -11.35 -36.06
CA PHE A 67 -10.67 -10.52 -35.95
C PHE A 67 -10.84 -9.34 -36.92
N SER A 68 -10.73 -8.11 -36.40
CA SER A 68 -11.11 -6.92 -37.17
C SER A 68 -12.56 -7.07 -37.67
N GLU A 69 -12.82 -6.73 -38.93
CA GLU A 69 -14.12 -6.90 -39.60
C GLU A 69 -14.32 -8.31 -40.20
N ASP A 70 -13.31 -9.18 -40.15
CA ASP A 70 -13.37 -10.52 -40.74
C ASP A 70 -13.81 -11.57 -39.71
N ARG A 71 -14.68 -12.48 -40.15
CA ARG A 71 -15.07 -13.70 -39.45
C ARG A 71 -14.31 -14.88 -40.04
N GLY A 72 -13.94 -15.89 -39.25
CA GLY A 72 -13.29 -17.09 -39.77
C GLY A 72 -12.87 -18.08 -38.70
N TRP A 73 -12.11 -19.09 -39.08
CA TRP A 73 -11.70 -20.19 -38.21
C TRP A 73 -10.20 -20.15 -37.93
N VAL A 74 -9.83 -20.31 -36.67
CA VAL A 74 -8.44 -20.41 -36.19
C VAL A 74 -8.28 -21.70 -35.41
N SER A 75 -7.11 -22.33 -35.47
CA SER A 75 -6.85 -23.51 -34.65
C SER A 75 -6.75 -23.13 -33.18
N SER A 76 -7.45 -23.87 -32.32
CA SER A 76 -7.53 -23.60 -30.88
C SER A 76 -6.17 -23.66 -30.17
N GLN A 77 -5.21 -24.40 -30.71
CA GLN A 77 -3.84 -24.47 -30.18
C GLN A 77 -3.08 -23.14 -30.22
N TYR A 78 -3.62 -22.14 -30.90
CA TYR A 78 -3.06 -20.80 -30.95
C TYR A 78 -3.92 -19.77 -30.21
N LEU A 79 -4.93 -20.23 -29.46
CA LEU A 79 -5.87 -19.36 -28.79
C LEU A 79 -5.73 -19.44 -27.28
N GLU A 80 -5.82 -18.28 -26.66
CA GLU A 80 -6.14 -18.11 -25.26
C GLU A 80 -7.55 -17.56 -25.12
N TYR A 81 -8.25 -18.01 -24.08
CA TYR A 81 -9.62 -17.65 -23.78
C TYR A 81 -9.68 -16.82 -22.50
N LEU A 82 -10.47 -15.75 -22.48
CA LEU A 82 -10.68 -14.96 -21.27
C LEU A 82 -11.63 -15.69 -20.31
N TYR A 83 -11.09 -16.26 -19.24
CA TYR A 83 -11.83 -16.95 -18.19
C TYR A 83 -11.56 -16.31 -16.85
N ARG A 84 -12.61 -15.99 -16.07
CA ARG A 84 -12.48 -15.38 -14.73
C ARG A 84 -11.46 -14.22 -14.69
N ASN A 85 -11.56 -13.32 -15.67
CA ASN A 85 -10.72 -12.12 -15.82
C ASN A 85 -9.22 -12.39 -16.09
N HIS A 86 -8.85 -13.57 -16.60
CA HIS A 86 -7.50 -13.87 -17.07
C HIS A 86 -7.51 -14.76 -18.31
N TYR A 87 -6.45 -14.66 -19.11
CA TYR A 87 -6.31 -15.45 -20.33
C TYR A 87 -5.71 -16.81 -20.00
N VAL A 88 -6.35 -17.87 -20.48
CA VAL A 88 -5.90 -19.26 -20.30
C VAL A 88 -5.78 -19.95 -21.64
N TYR A 89 -4.80 -20.84 -21.76
CA TYR A 89 -4.58 -21.64 -22.95
C TYR A 89 -5.79 -22.51 -23.26
N LEU A 90 -6.46 -22.24 -24.38
CA LEU A 90 -7.79 -22.74 -24.64
C LEU A 90 -7.85 -24.29 -24.64
N PRO A 91 -6.97 -25.04 -25.33
CA PRO A 91 -7.06 -26.50 -25.39
C PRO A 91 -7.01 -27.22 -24.04
N ASP A 92 -6.37 -26.63 -23.03
CA ASP A 92 -6.29 -27.22 -21.69
C ASP A 92 -7.56 -26.91 -20.85
N TYR A 93 -8.41 -26.00 -21.31
CA TYR A 93 -9.54 -25.45 -20.57
C TYR A 93 -10.90 -25.62 -21.25
N VAL A 94 -10.97 -26.19 -22.46
CA VAL A 94 -12.22 -26.39 -23.21
C VAL A 94 -13.29 -27.12 -22.40
N ASP A 95 -12.92 -28.11 -21.60
CA ASP A 95 -13.86 -28.89 -20.77
C ASP A 95 -14.26 -28.16 -19.47
N VAL A 96 -13.49 -27.15 -19.05
CA VAL A 96 -13.74 -26.37 -17.83
C VAL A 96 -14.62 -25.15 -18.11
N ILE A 97 -14.44 -24.53 -19.29
CA ILE A 97 -15.07 -23.25 -19.66
C ILE A 97 -16.41 -23.44 -20.39
N ASP A 98 -16.71 -24.67 -20.84
CA ASP A 98 -17.88 -25.02 -21.64
C ASP A 98 -18.03 -24.10 -22.87
N VAL A 99 -16.95 -24.04 -23.66
CA VAL A 99 -16.91 -23.18 -24.86
C VAL A 99 -17.98 -23.64 -25.84
N PRO A 100 -18.86 -22.72 -26.33
CA PRO A 100 -19.98 -23.11 -27.18
C PRO A 100 -19.55 -23.93 -28.38
N VAL A 101 -20.22 -25.04 -28.63
CA VAL A 101 -19.97 -25.87 -29.82
C VAL A 101 -20.75 -25.30 -31.00
N VAL A 102 -20.04 -24.81 -32.02
CA VAL A 102 -20.66 -24.23 -33.23
C VAL A 102 -20.49 -25.15 -34.44
N PRO A 103 -21.57 -25.43 -35.19
CA PRO A 103 -21.48 -26.22 -36.41
C PRO A 103 -20.86 -25.39 -37.53
N PHE A 104 -20.17 -26.05 -38.46
CA PHE A 104 -19.75 -25.46 -39.72
C PHE A 104 -20.58 -26.03 -40.86
N VAL A 105 -21.39 -25.17 -41.48
CA VAL A 105 -22.11 -25.47 -42.72
C VAL A 105 -21.57 -24.52 -43.79
N LEU A 106 -20.83 -25.07 -44.75
CA LEU A 106 -20.07 -24.29 -45.73
C LEU A 106 -20.96 -23.26 -46.45
N THR A 107 -22.09 -23.70 -47.00
CA THR A 107 -22.98 -22.84 -47.80
C THR A 107 -23.46 -21.63 -46.99
N SER A 108 -24.10 -21.84 -45.84
CA SER A 108 -24.67 -20.74 -45.07
C SER A 108 -23.60 -19.83 -44.45
N TYR A 109 -22.49 -20.41 -43.97
CA TYR A 109 -21.39 -19.62 -43.40
C TYR A 109 -20.75 -18.73 -44.47
N TRP A 110 -20.48 -19.29 -45.65
CA TRP A 110 -19.85 -18.52 -46.72
C TRP A 110 -20.77 -17.47 -47.31
N SER A 111 -22.07 -17.76 -47.49
CA SER A 111 -23.02 -16.75 -47.92
C SER A 111 -23.15 -15.61 -46.92
N SER A 112 -22.97 -15.88 -45.62
CA SER A 112 -23.04 -14.84 -44.59
C SER A 112 -21.82 -13.92 -44.56
N TYR A 113 -20.63 -14.43 -44.89
CA TYR A 113 -19.37 -13.71 -44.62
C TYR A 113 -18.48 -13.47 -45.84
N TYR A 114 -18.69 -14.18 -46.96
CA TYR A 114 -17.66 -14.28 -48.01
C TYR A 114 -18.16 -14.15 -49.44
N GLU A 115 -19.36 -13.63 -49.70
CA GLU A 115 -19.92 -13.52 -51.06
C GLU A 115 -18.97 -12.81 -52.06
N GLY A 116 -18.22 -11.82 -51.58
CA GLY A 116 -17.25 -11.07 -52.39
C GLY A 116 -15.87 -11.72 -52.55
N ARG A 117 -15.57 -12.86 -51.92
CA ARG A 117 -14.22 -13.45 -51.93
C ARG A 117 -13.98 -14.24 -53.24
N PRO A 118 -12.77 -14.19 -53.84
CA PRO A 118 -12.51 -14.82 -55.15
C PRO A 118 -12.80 -16.33 -55.22
N TRP A 119 -12.62 -17.02 -54.10
CA TRP A 119 -12.83 -18.46 -53.98
C TRP A 119 -14.29 -18.86 -53.70
N TYR A 120 -15.18 -17.89 -53.42
CA TYR A 120 -16.60 -18.11 -53.11
C TYR A 120 -17.33 -18.88 -54.22
N ARG A 121 -17.05 -18.53 -55.49
CA ARG A 121 -17.66 -19.15 -56.67
C ARG A 121 -17.42 -20.66 -56.79
N ARG A 122 -16.43 -21.21 -56.08
CA ARG A 122 -16.09 -22.64 -56.09
C ARG A 122 -16.77 -23.43 -54.98
N HIS A 123 -18.01 -23.09 -54.63
CA HIS A 123 -18.76 -23.75 -53.57
C HIS A 123 -18.79 -25.28 -53.67
N ALA A 124 -19.05 -25.84 -54.86
CA ALA A 124 -19.10 -27.29 -55.05
C ALA A 124 -17.78 -27.98 -54.68
N TYR A 125 -16.65 -27.41 -55.11
CA TYR A 125 -15.32 -27.90 -54.77
C TYR A 125 -15.09 -27.90 -53.25
N TRP A 126 -15.39 -26.77 -52.60
CA TRP A 126 -15.17 -26.63 -51.17
C TRP A 126 -16.13 -27.45 -50.32
N ASN A 127 -17.35 -27.67 -50.79
CA ASN A 127 -18.31 -28.57 -50.14
C ASN A 127 -17.79 -30.02 -50.17
N ASN A 128 -17.24 -30.46 -51.30
CA ASN A 128 -16.63 -31.79 -51.44
C ASN A 128 -15.35 -31.92 -50.58
N TYR A 129 -14.52 -30.88 -50.55
CA TYR A 129 -13.37 -30.81 -49.66
C TYR A 129 -13.81 -30.95 -48.19
N TRP A 130 -14.82 -30.18 -47.76
CA TRP A 130 -15.29 -30.23 -46.38
C TRP A 130 -15.82 -31.62 -46.01
N THR A 131 -16.67 -32.20 -46.87
CA THR A 131 -17.26 -33.52 -46.65
C THR A 131 -16.20 -34.60 -46.48
N SER A 132 -15.08 -34.50 -47.20
CA SER A 132 -13.96 -35.45 -47.11
C SER A 132 -13.01 -35.20 -45.92
N HIS A 133 -12.95 -33.99 -45.38
CA HIS A 133 -11.96 -33.59 -44.37
C HIS A 133 -12.54 -33.28 -42.98
N GLN A 134 -13.87 -33.30 -42.82
CA GLN A 134 -14.53 -32.99 -41.56
C GLN A 134 -14.01 -33.84 -40.39
N SER A 135 -13.78 -35.14 -40.60
CA SER A 135 -13.27 -36.03 -39.55
C SER A 135 -11.88 -35.62 -39.05
N LEU A 136 -11.01 -35.15 -39.95
CA LEU A 136 -9.69 -34.62 -39.62
C LEU A 136 -9.81 -33.28 -38.88
N ALA A 137 -10.72 -32.41 -39.31
CA ALA A 137 -10.96 -31.12 -38.65
C ALA A 137 -11.49 -31.28 -37.22
N THR A 138 -12.21 -32.37 -36.92
CA THR A 138 -12.66 -32.65 -35.54
C THR A 138 -11.59 -33.30 -34.66
N ARG A 139 -10.45 -33.71 -35.21
CA ARG A 139 -9.35 -34.28 -34.42
C ARG A 139 -8.43 -33.18 -33.94
N MET A 140 -8.31 -33.05 -32.62
CA MET A 140 -7.32 -32.18 -32.01
C MET A 140 -5.91 -32.73 -32.27
N THR A 141 -5.09 -31.96 -32.98
CA THR A 141 -3.65 -32.20 -33.11
C THR A 141 -2.92 -31.07 -32.43
N ILE A 142 -2.28 -31.35 -31.29
CA ILE A 142 -1.57 -30.33 -30.53
C ILE A 142 -0.12 -30.27 -30.99
N ASP A 143 0.30 -29.13 -31.51
CA ASP A 143 1.70 -28.82 -31.72
C ASP A 143 2.41 -28.59 -30.36
N PRO A 144 3.46 -29.35 -30.03
CA PRO A 144 4.15 -29.20 -28.74
C PRO A 144 4.76 -27.80 -28.51
N GLY A 145 5.15 -27.11 -29.58
CA GLY A 145 5.67 -25.74 -29.51
C GLY A 145 4.58 -24.74 -29.13
N ALA A 146 3.45 -24.79 -29.83
CA ALA A 146 2.26 -23.98 -29.55
C ALA A 146 1.75 -24.21 -28.13
N ALA A 147 1.66 -25.47 -27.70
CA ALA A 147 1.26 -25.82 -26.34
C ALA A 147 2.25 -25.34 -25.28
N ARG A 148 3.56 -25.28 -25.59
CA ARG A 148 4.54 -24.71 -24.67
C ARG A 148 4.30 -23.21 -24.51
N ILE A 149 4.12 -22.49 -25.63
CA ILE A 149 3.92 -21.03 -25.65
C ILE A 149 2.63 -20.64 -24.91
N GLY A 150 1.50 -21.28 -25.24
CA GLY A 150 0.23 -20.97 -24.61
C GLY A 150 0.21 -21.31 -23.10
N ARG A 151 0.79 -22.45 -22.71
CA ARG A 151 0.88 -22.80 -21.28
C ARG A 151 1.85 -21.90 -20.51
N SER A 152 2.96 -21.44 -21.12
CA SER A 152 3.84 -20.46 -20.46
C SER A 152 3.12 -19.13 -20.25
N ALA A 153 2.40 -18.64 -21.25
CA ALA A 153 1.64 -17.40 -21.11
C ALA A 153 0.55 -17.51 -20.03
N THR A 154 -0.14 -18.65 -19.95
CA THR A 154 -1.11 -18.93 -18.87
C THR A 154 -0.45 -18.93 -17.48
N ARG A 155 0.73 -19.55 -17.35
CA ARG A 155 1.49 -19.56 -16.09
C ARG A 155 1.95 -18.14 -15.71
N ASP A 156 2.44 -17.37 -16.66
CA ASP A 156 2.90 -16.00 -16.42
C ASP A 156 1.74 -15.10 -15.97
N ALA A 157 0.56 -15.27 -16.57
CA ALA A 157 -0.67 -14.61 -16.14
C ALA A 157 -1.06 -15.00 -14.69
N ALA A 158 -0.97 -16.28 -14.34
CA ALA A 158 -1.24 -16.73 -12.97
C ALA A 158 -0.28 -16.12 -11.94
N ILE A 159 1.03 -16.08 -12.25
CA ILE A 159 2.04 -15.45 -11.40
C ILE A 159 1.78 -13.95 -11.24
N ALA A 160 1.36 -13.27 -12.31
CA ALA A 160 1.00 -11.85 -12.25
C ALA A 160 -0.17 -11.61 -11.29
N LEU A 161 -1.22 -12.43 -11.35
CA LEU A 161 -2.37 -12.35 -10.44
C LEU A 161 -1.98 -12.58 -8.98
N GLU A 162 -1.13 -13.57 -8.70
CA GLU A 162 -0.62 -13.81 -7.34
C GLU A 162 0.15 -12.60 -6.81
N ARG A 163 0.99 -11.99 -7.66
CA ARG A 163 1.77 -10.80 -7.30
C ARG A 163 0.88 -9.60 -7.01
N GLU A 164 -0.19 -9.41 -7.77
CA GLU A 164 -1.20 -8.38 -7.50
C GLU A 164 -1.92 -8.63 -6.17
N GLY A 165 -2.30 -9.87 -5.89
CA GLY A 165 -2.88 -10.25 -4.60
C GLY A 165 -1.96 -9.97 -3.41
N VAL A 166 -0.64 -10.24 -3.55
CA VAL A 166 0.37 -9.88 -2.55
C VAL A 166 0.47 -8.36 -2.37
N ARG A 167 0.52 -7.59 -3.46
CA ARG A 167 0.54 -6.11 -3.39
C ARG A 167 -0.70 -5.55 -2.70
N GLY A 168 -1.88 -6.07 -3.01
CA GLY A 168 -3.14 -5.69 -2.36
C GLY A 168 -3.11 -5.93 -0.84
N ARG A 169 -2.63 -7.11 -0.41
CA ARG A 169 -2.44 -7.41 1.02
C ARG A 169 -1.45 -6.46 1.69
N GLY A 170 -0.34 -6.13 1.02
CA GLY A 170 0.63 -5.15 1.50
C GLY A 170 0.02 -3.75 1.70
N ALA A 171 -0.76 -3.28 0.74
CA ALA A 171 -1.45 -2.00 0.83
C ALA A 171 -2.46 -1.96 2.00
N ALA A 172 -3.24 -3.03 2.18
CA ALA A 172 -4.16 -3.14 3.32
C ALA A 172 -3.43 -3.13 4.66
N ALA A 173 -2.27 -3.80 4.76
CA ALA A 173 -1.46 -3.80 5.97
C ALA A 173 -0.82 -2.43 6.28
N ILE A 174 -0.47 -1.65 5.26
CA ILE A 174 -0.01 -0.25 5.43
C ILE A 174 -1.16 0.62 5.95
N SER A 175 -2.32 0.57 5.30
CA SER A 175 -3.50 1.32 5.72
C SER A 175 -3.91 1.00 7.16
N GLY A 176 -3.83 -0.27 7.57
CA GLY A 176 -4.06 -0.68 8.96
C GLY A 176 -3.06 -0.05 9.95
N ARG A 177 -1.78 0.04 9.58
CA ARG A 177 -0.75 0.71 10.40
C ARG A 177 -1.01 2.21 10.50
N ASP A 178 -1.39 2.86 9.41
CA ASP A 178 -1.69 4.30 9.36
C ASP A 178 -2.90 4.65 10.24
N ALA A 179 -3.91 3.79 10.28
CA ALA A 179 -5.04 3.95 11.19
C ALA A 179 -4.63 3.86 12.67
N VAL A 180 -3.68 2.97 13.00
CA VAL A 180 -3.15 2.82 14.36
C VAL A 180 -2.30 4.02 14.77
N THR A 181 -1.43 4.52 13.89
CA THR A 181 -0.65 5.75 14.16
C THR A 181 -1.56 6.95 14.35
N SER A 182 -2.57 7.14 13.49
CA SER A 182 -3.56 8.21 13.65
C SER A 182 -4.29 8.15 15.00
N ARG A 183 -4.66 6.96 15.47
CA ARG A 183 -5.25 6.77 16.82
C ARG A 183 -4.27 7.13 17.93
N ARG A 184 -2.99 6.76 17.78
CA ARG A 184 -1.93 7.10 18.75
C ARG A 184 -1.73 8.62 18.81
N ASP A 185 -1.69 9.30 17.68
CA ASP A 185 -1.51 10.76 17.61
C ASP A 185 -2.72 11.49 18.22
N GLY A 186 -3.93 10.98 17.98
CA GLY A 186 -5.15 11.45 18.65
C GLY A 186 -5.13 11.24 20.18
N ALA A 187 -4.48 10.19 20.68
CA ALA A 187 -4.32 9.97 22.11
C ALA A 187 -3.24 10.87 22.72
N ILE A 188 -2.15 11.13 21.99
CA ILE A 188 -1.08 12.05 22.40
C ILE A 188 -1.64 13.47 22.52
N THR A 189 -2.35 13.96 21.50
CA THR A 189 -2.98 15.29 21.53
C THR A 189 -3.94 15.47 22.71
N LYS A 190 -4.76 14.46 23.02
CA LYS A 190 -5.61 14.48 24.23
C LYS A 190 -4.80 14.52 25.53
N ARG A 191 -3.70 13.77 25.60
CA ARG A 191 -2.80 13.77 26.76
C ARG A 191 -2.16 15.14 26.93
N ASP A 192 -1.68 15.75 25.86
CA ASP A 192 -1.01 17.06 25.88
C ASP A 192 -1.98 18.16 26.33
N ALA A 193 -3.23 18.13 25.85
CA ALA A 193 -4.27 19.03 26.33
C ALA A 193 -4.54 18.86 27.85
N ALA A 194 -4.61 17.61 28.33
CA ALA A 194 -4.77 17.33 29.75
C ALA A 194 -3.57 17.84 30.58
N ILE A 195 -2.34 17.67 30.09
CA ILE A 195 -1.13 18.19 30.73
C ILE A 195 -1.20 19.72 30.79
N ALA A 196 -1.53 20.39 29.69
CA ALA A 196 -1.64 21.85 29.65
C ALA A 196 -2.67 22.39 30.68
N THR A 197 -3.84 21.74 30.81
CA THR A 197 -4.83 22.12 31.83
C THR A 197 -4.31 21.93 33.25
N ARG A 198 -3.59 20.83 33.51
CA ARG A 198 -2.97 20.55 34.80
C ARG A 198 -1.90 21.59 35.14
N ASP A 199 -1.06 21.96 34.19
CA ASP A 199 0.02 22.93 34.39
C ASP A 199 -0.53 24.34 34.65
N ALA A 200 -1.58 24.74 33.94
CA ALA A 200 -2.30 25.98 34.21
C ALA A 200 -2.85 26.00 35.64
N ALA A 201 -3.52 24.93 36.09
CA ALA A 201 -4.06 24.84 37.44
C ALA A 201 -2.97 24.85 38.53
N ILE A 202 -1.83 24.21 38.28
CA ILE A 202 -0.67 24.26 39.18
C ILE A 202 -0.15 25.69 39.28
N THR A 203 -0.03 26.38 38.15
CA THR A 203 0.47 27.77 38.08
C THR A 203 -0.45 28.71 38.86
N THR A 204 -1.76 28.65 38.62
CA THR A 204 -2.75 29.46 39.36
C THR A 204 -2.70 29.21 40.87
N LYS A 205 -2.59 27.95 41.30
CA LYS A 205 -2.46 27.63 42.74
C LYS A 205 -1.16 28.17 43.32
N ARG A 206 -0.06 28.08 42.58
CA ARG A 206 1.25 28.59 42.99
C ARG A 206 1.22 30.10 43.16
N ASP A 207 0.64 30.83 42.22
CA ASP A 207 0.54 32.28 42.25
C ASP A 207 -0.32 32.75 43.43
N ALA A 208 -1.48 32.14 43.65
CA ALA A 208 -2.32 32.43 44.81
C ALA A 208 -1.58 32.19 46.16
N ALA A 209 -0.77 31.13 46.23
CA ALA A 209 0.05 30.86 47.41
C ALA A 209 1.20 31.86 47.60
N ILE A 210 1.77 32.39 46.51
CA ILE A 210 2.76 33.47 46.54
C ILE A 210 2.08 34.75 47.05
N THR A 211 0.95 35.15 46.46
CA THR A 211 0.20 36.35 46.88
C THR A 211 -0.18 36.30 48.37
N LYS A 212 -0.62 35.13 48.87
CA LYS A 212 -0.92 34.94 50.29
C LYS A 212 0.31 35.11 51.18
N ARG A 213 1.47 34.58 50.75
CA ARG A 213 2.74 34.77 51.47
C ARG A 213 3.16 36.24 51.49
N ASP A 214 3.08 36.92 50.36
CA ASP A 214 3.48 38.34 50.26
C ASP A 214 2.60 39.23 51.14
N ALA A 215 1.29 38.97 51.17
CA ALA A 215 0.36 39.66 52.06
C ALA A 215 0.67 39.42 53.55
N ALA A 216 1.02 38.19 53.92
CA ALA A 216 1.43 37.87 55.29
C ALA A 216 2.73 38.58 55.68
N VAL A 217 3.72 38.61 54.78
CA VAL A 217 4.99 39.32 54.99
C VAL A 217 4.76 40.84 55.11
N ALA A 218 3.89 41.42 54.29
CA ALA A 218 3.54 42.85 54.37
C ALA A 218 2.84 43.18 55.70
N ALA A 219 1.90 42.34 56.16
CA ALA A 219 1.26 42.49 57.44
C ALA A 219 2.26 42.41 58.61
N ASP A 220 3.24 41.51 58.52
CA ASP A 220 4.29 41.38 59.53
C ASP A 220 5.18 42.62 59.59
N ARG A 221 5.62 43.16 58.44
CA ARG A 221 6.33 44.44 58.36
C ARG A 221 5.54 45.59 58.96
N MET A 222 4.23 45.65 58.70
CA MET A 222 3.35 46.68 59.27
C MET A 222 3.22 46.57 60.79
N ARG A 223 3.18 45.34 61.34
CA ARG A 223 3.23 45.14 62.79
C ARG A 223 4.57 45.58 63.36
N ALA A 224 5.68 45.17 62.76
CA ALA A 224 7.02 45.58 63.20
C ALA A 224 7.16 47.11 63.24
N GLY A 225 6.78 47.81 62.16
CA GLY A 225 6.82 49.28 62.13
C GLY A 225 5.83 49.97 63.07
N ARG A 226 4.73 49.30 63.46
CA ARG A 226 3.85 49.79 64.54
C ARG A 226 4.50 49.61 65.91
N SER A 227 5.09 48.45 66.16
CA SER A 227 5.84 48.15 67.40
C SER A 227 6.97 49.13 67.61
N GLU A 228 7.74 49.42 66.55
CA GLU A 228 8.82 50.42 66.56
C GLU A 228 8.30 51.82 66.90
N ARG A 229 7.19 52.25 66.28
CA ARG A 229 6.55 53.55 66.61
C ARG A 229 6.10 53.62 68.07
N ILE A 230 5.44 52.60 68.59
CA ILE A 230 5.01 52.53 70.00
C ILE A 230 6.23 52.58 70.93
N ALA A 231 7.32 51.89 70.59
CA ALA A 231 8.56 51.94 71.34
C ALA A 231 9.17 53.35 71.31
N HIS A 232 9.20 54.01 70.15
CA HIS A 232 9.70 55.38 70.01
C HIS A 232 8.86 56.39 70.80
N GLU A 233 7.53 56.27 70.75
CA GLU A 233 6.61 57.12 71.51
C GLU A 233 6.75 56.92 73.02
N ARG A 234 6.87 55.66 73.48
CA ARG A 234 7.22 55.37 74.88
C ARG A 234 8.53 56.02 75.30
N THR A 235 9.58 55.89 74.49
CA THR A 235 10.88 56.52 74.76
C THR A 235 10.76 58.04 74.83
N ASN A 236 10.01 58.67 73.93
CA ASN A 236 9.76 60.11 73.92
C ASN A 236 8.95 60.61 75.13
N VAL A 237 7.97 59.86 75.59
CA VAL A 237 7.21 60.17 76.82
C VAL A 237 8.11 60.02 78.05
N GLN A 238 8.97 58.99 78.07
CA GLN A 238 9.93 58.75 79.13
C GLN A 238 10.96 59.89 79.24
N THR A 239 11.43 60.43 78.11
CA THR A 239 12.37 61.56 78.08
C THR A 239 11.70 62.90 78.41
N ARG A 240 10.40 63.08 78.12
CA ARG A 240 9.63 64.29 78.50
C ARG A 240 9.32 64.40 79.99
N ASN A 241 9.32 63.29 80.75
CA ASN A 241 8.93 63.29 82.17
C ASN A 241 9.95 62.55 83.06
N PRO A 242 11.17 63.11 83.26
CA PRO A 242 12.32 62.40 83.83
C PRO A 242 12.15 62.00 85.31
N ARG A 243 11.29 62.69 86.07
CA ARG A 243 11.03 62.41 87.50
C ARG A 243 10.20 61.15 87.72
N ASP A 244 9.21 60.89 86.86
CA ASP A 244 8.35 59.69 86.95
C ASP A 244 9.06 58.42 86.46
N ALA A 245 10.05 58.56 85.58
CA ALA A 245 10.88 57.46 85.09
C ALA A 245 11.80 56.90 86.19
N GLN A 246 12.43 57.77 86.99
CA GLN A 246 13.25 57.39 88.14
C GLN A 246 12.43 56.69 89.23
N ALA A 247 11.20 57.15 89.50
CA ALA A 247 10.32 56.55 90.51
C ALA A 247 9.87 55.11 90.15
N ARG A 248 9.66 54.82 88.86
CA ARG A 248 9.29 53.46 88.39
C ARG A 248 10.47 52.48 88.40
N MET A 249 11.67 52.90 87.99
CA MET A 249 12.88 52.06 88.10
C MET A 249 13.17 51.64 89.55
N MET A 250 12.97 52.55 90.52
CA MET A 250 13.09 52.23 91.94
C MET A 250 12.03 51.21 92.42
N ARG A 251 10.82 51.22 91.86
CA ARG A 251 9.77 50.24 92.16
C ARG A 251 10.00 48.88 91.50
N GLU A 252 10.49 48.82 90.27
CA GLU A 252 10.85 47.54 89.61
C GLU A 252 12.07 46.89 90.27
N GLN A 253 13.06 47.68 90.68
CA GLN A 253 14.19 47.19 91.50
C GLN A 253 13.73 46.71 92.88
N ALA A 254 12.69 47.31 93.47
CA ALA A 254 12.07 46.83 94.70
C ALA A 254 11.24 45.55 94.49
N ALA A 255 10.51 45.44 93.37
CA ALA A 255 9.69 44.28 93.03
C ALA A 255 10.52 43.05 92.61
N SER A 256 11.61 43.26 91.87
CA SER A 256 12.59 42.20 91.56
C SER A 256 13.38 41.77 92.81
N ARG A 257 13.66 42.68 93.75
CA ARG A 257 14.15 42.33 95.10
C ARG A 257 13.11 41.59 95.96
N ALA A 258 11.81 41.79 95.74
CA ALA A 258 10.73 41.09 96.44
C ALA A 258 10.46 39.70 95.85
N ALA A 259 10.50 39.54 94.52
CA ALA A 259 10.32 38.25 93.84
C ALA A 259 11.46 37.26 94.11
N VAL A 260 12.68 37.75 94.37
CA VAL A 260 13.82 36.93 94.79
C VAL A 260 13.69 36.43 96.24
N ARG A 261 12.78 36.99 97.05
CA ARG A 261 12.66 36.67 98.49
C ARG A 261 11.52 35.70 98.85
N ALA A 262 10.75 35.23 97.87
CA ALA A 262 9.72 34.21 98.06
C ALA A 262 9.93 33.04 97.09
N GLN A 263 10.96 32.23 97.35
CA GLN A 263 11.04 30.85 96.86
C GLN A 263 10.57 29.91 97.99
N PRO A 264 9.57 29.04 97.76
CA PRO A 264 9.42 27.83 98.57
C PRO A 264 10.28 26.70 98.00
N THR A 265 11.01 26.04 98.90
CA THR A 265 11.82 24.83 98.70
C THR A 265 10.95 23.55 98.62
N PRO A 266 11.51 22.41 98.19
CA PRO A 266 10.80 21.35 97.47
C PRO A 266 10.29 20.21 98.37
N ARG A 267 9.40 19.36 97.83
CA ARG A 267 9.21 17.99 98.33
C ARG A 267 8.92 17.00 97.20
N ALA A 268 9.48 15.81 97.37
CA ALA A 268 9.65 14.75 96.38
C ALA A 268 8.54 13.70 96.40
N HIS A 269 8.41 13.02 95.24
CA HIS A 269 8.10 11.61 94.97
C HIS A 269 6.95 11.39 93.97
N GLU A 270 7.27 10.85 92.79
CA GLU A 270 6.76 9.57 92.25
C GLU A 270 7.58 9.21 90.98
N ALA A 271 7.73 7.90 90.74
CA ALA A 271 8.74 7.23 89.90
C ALA A 271 8.57 7.33 88.36
N PRO A 272 9.59 6.92 87.56
CA PRO A 272 9.59 7.01 86.11
C PRO A 272 9.00 5.76 85.43
N ARG A 273 8.29 5.94 84.32
CA ARG A 273 8.05 4.87 83.33
C ARG A 273 8.54 5.25 81.94
N VAL A 274 9.40 4.36 81.48
CA VAL A 274 9.95 4.12 80.16
C VAL A 274 8.84 3.97 79.10
N SER A 275 8.98 4.63 77.96
CA SER A 275 8.96 3.96 76.64
C SER A 275 9.27 4.91 75.47
N ALA A 276 10.44 4.64 74.88
CA ALA A 276 10.80 4.66 73.46
C ALA A 276 10.77 5.97 72.65
N ALA A 277 12.01 6.38 72.31
CA ALA A 277 12.46 7.23 71.21
C ALA A 277 12.21 6.57 69.81
N PRO A 278 12.75 7.07 68.66
CA PRO A 278 13.51 8.31 68.45
C PRO A 278 13.11 9.12 67.20
N ALA A 279 13.66 10.34 67.17
CA ALA A 279 13.80 11.19 65.99
C ALA A 279 14.83 10.63 64.99
N ALA A 280 14.61 10.86 63.70
CA ALA A 280 15.70 11.06 62.74
C ALA A 280 15.26 11.97 61.59
N ARG A 281 16.14 12.93 61.31
CA ARG A 281 16.09 13.99 60.30
C ARG A 281 16.42 13.45 58.88
N PRO A 282 16.33 14.28 57.82
CA PRO A 282 15.90 13.88 56.49
C PRO A 282 17.04 13.45 55.56
N ALA A 283 16.69 12.68 54.53
CA ALA A 283 17.55 12.44 53.36
C ALA A 283 16.75 12.64 52.06
N THR A 284 17.38 13.35 51.12
CA THR A 284 16.95 13.70 49.77
C THR A 284 16.70 12.50 48.86
N PRO A 285 15.78 12.56 47.87
CA PRO A 285 15.67 11.51 46.87
C PRO A 285 16.75 11.69 45.79
N HIS A 286 17.67 10.72 45.73
CA HIS A 286 18.61 10.57 44.63
C HIS A 286 17.96 9.91 43.41
N VAL A 287 18.40 10.38 42.26
CA VAL A 287 18.06 9.96 40.90
C VAL A 287 18.26 8.46 40.71
N ALA A 288 17.24 7.78 40.19
CA ALA A 288 17.40 6.45 39.60
C ALA A 288 17.95 6.62 38.18
N GLN A 289 19.26 6.40 38.01
CA GLN A 289 19.81 5.93 36.74
C GLN A 289 19.88 4.40 36.74
N PRO A 290 19.75 3.75 35.57
CA PRO A 290 19.69 2.30 35.43
C PRO A 290 21.06 1.67 35.67
N ASN A 291 21.08 0.53 36.38
CA ASN A 291 22.29 -0.24 36.56
C ASN A 291 22.53 -1.11 35.33
N VAL A 292 23.60 -0.80 34.62
CA VAL A 292 24.24 -1.63 33.61
C VAL A 292 25.03 -2.72 34.35
N SER A 293 24.69 -3.99 34.15
CA SER A 293 25.58 -5.08 34.51
C SER A 293 26.57 -5.33 33.39
N HIS A 294 27.86 -5.15 33.68
CA HIS A 294 28.96 -5.74 32.94
C HIS A 294 29.61 -6.82 33.82
N GLY A 295 29.77 -8.02 33.25
CA GLY A 295 30.40 -9.19 33.85
C GLY A 295 30.62 -10.27 32.80
N ALA A 296 31.83 -10.25 32.23
CA ALA A 296 32.45 -11.02 31.15
C ALA A 296 32.71 -12.53 31.53
N PRO A 297 33.34 -13.44 30.71
CA PRO A 297 34.20 -13.18 29.54
C PRO A 297 34.13 -14.14 28.32
N MET A 298 34.91 -13.76 27.31
CA MET A 298 35.40 -14.51 26.13
C MET A 298 35.90 -15.93 26.49
N ASN A 299 36.00 -16.94 25.61
CA ASN A 299 36.53 -16.91 24.24
C ASN A 299 36.37 -18.31 23.60
N ALA A 300 36.02 -18.41 22.31
CA ALA A 300 36.52 -19.47 21.40
C ALA A 300 36.07 -19.23 19.93
N ARG A 301 37.03 -18.73 19.12
CA ARG A 301 37.32 -19.07 17.70
C ARG A 301 36.11 -19.19 16.74
N ALA A 302 35.85 -18.19 15.90
CA ALA A 302 36.55 -17.91 14.62
C ALA A 302 36.52 -19.09 13.61
N GLN A 303 35.57 -19.04 12.67
CA GLN A 303 35.72 -19.46 11.26
C GLN A 303 34.51 -18.92 10.45
N MET A 304 34.71 -17.78 9.79
CA MET A 304 33.84 -17.24 8.75
C MET A 304 34.64 -17.25 7.44
N PRO A 305 34.08 -17.71 6.30
CA PRO A 305 34.76 -17.62 5.02
C PRO A 305 34.76 -16.17 4.51
N ALA A 306 35.92 -15.76 3.98
CA ALA A 306 36.18 -14.43 3.45
C ALA A 306 35.28 -14.07 2.24
N PRO A 307 35.03 -12.77 1.98
CA PRO A 307 34.55 -12.31 0.69
C PRO A 307 35.66 -12.50 -0.35
N ARG A 308 35.33 -13.14 -1.48
CA ARG A 308 36.26 -13.30 -2.60
C ARG A 308 36.63 -11.92 -3.15
N ALA A 309 37.91 -11.58 -3.02
CA ALA A 309 38.56 -10.56 -3.83
C ALA A 309 38.47 -10.98 -5.31
N ALA A 310 38.08 -10.03 -6.15
CA ALA A 310 38.20 -10.11 -7.59
C ALA A 310 39.69 -10.20 -7.97
N ALA A 311 40.03 -11.23 -8.73
CA ALA A 311 41.32 -11.41 -9.37
C ALA A 311 41.44 -10.50 -10.62
N PRO A 312 42.66 -10.32 -11.17
CA PRO A 312 43.03 -9.14 -11.94
C PRO A 312 42.57 -9.19 -13.40
N ALA A 313 42.41 -7.99 -13.96
CA ALA A 313 42.24 -7.78 -15.39
C ALA A 313 43.43 -8.34 -16.18
N ALA A 314 43.12 -9.18 -17.16
CA ALA A 314 44.00 -9.50 -18.28
C ALA A 314 43.35 -8.99 -19.58
N PRO A 315 44.15 -8.62 -20.61
CA PRO A 315 43.71 -7.73 -21.67
C PRO A 315 43.08 -8.50 -22.83
N HIS A 316 41.86 -8.12 -23.20
CA HIS A 316 41.36 -8.30 -24.56
C HIS A 316 41.44 -6.92 -25.22
N GLY A 317 42.28 -6.71 -26.24
CA GLY A 317 42.33 -7.52 -27.45
C GLY A 317 41.36 -6.89 -28.42
N GLY A 318 41.85 -5.92 -29.20
CA GLY A 318 41.08 -5.15 -30.16
C GLY A 318 40.37 -6.01 -31.19
N GLY A 319 39.23 -5.53 -31.67
CA GLY A 319 38.43 -6.23 -32.67
C GLY A 319 37.24 -5.40 -33.12
N GLY A 320 37.54 -4.46 -34.02
CA GLY A 320 36.67 -3.80 -34.99
C GLY A 320 35.15 -3.86 -34.85
N ALA A 321 34.54 -2.68 -34.71
CA ALA A 321 33.19 -2.44 -35.21
C ALA A 321 33.23 -2.38 -36.75
N PRO A 322 32.33 -3.08 -37.46
CA PRO A 322 32.01 -2.72 -38.83
C PRO A 322 30.68 -1.98 -38.90
N ARG A 323 30.76 -0.79 -39.50
CA ARG A 323 29.83 -0.22 -40.48
C ARG A 323 28.48 0.33 -39.98
N VAL A 324 28.40 1.66 -40.03
CA VAL A 324 27.31 2.36 -40.72
C VAL A 324 27.94 3.21 -41.80
N ASN A 325 28.02 2.67 -43.02
CA ASN A 325 28.23 3.46 -44.22
C ASN A 325 26.95 3.37 -45.05
N ALA A 326 26.46 4.56 -45.39
CA ALA A 326 25.41 4.80 -46.35
C ALA A 326 25.72 4.17 -47.73
N ALA A 327 24.64 3.98 -48.48
CA ALA A 327 24.51 3.32 -49.78
C ALA A 327 25.63 3.58 -50.81
N PRO A 328 25.82 2.64 -51.74
CA PRO A 328 25.61 3.01 -53.14
C PRO A 328 24.97 1.92 -54.05
N HIS A 329 24.22 2.45 -55.03
CA HIS A 329 24.09 2.08 -56.46
C HIS A 329 23.64 0.69 -56.97
N GLY A 330 22.66 0.77 -57.88
CA GLY A 330 22.58 0.01 -59.14
C GLY A 330 21.59 -1.15 -59.10
N GLY A 331 20.63 -1.33 -60.00
CA GLY A 331 20.30 -0.71 -61.28
C GLY A 331 19.34 -1.66 -62.01
N GLY A 332 18.48 -1.14 -62.89
CA GLY A 332 17.68 -1.96 -63.81
C GLY A 332 16.27 -1.42 -64.06
N GLY A 333 16.11 -0.58 -65.09
CA GLY A 333 14.83 -0.35 -65.78
C GLY A 333 14.41 -1.59 -66.62
N PRO A 334 13.48 -1.50 -67.60
CA PRO A 334 12.99 -0.32 -68.35
C PRO A 334 11.42 -0.25 -68.31
N ALA A 335 10.63 0.55 -69.02
CA ALA A 335 10.70 1.31 -70.27
C ALA A 335 9.49 2.30 -70.34
N GLY A 336 9.53 3.31 -71.24
CA GLY A 336 8.28 3.78 -71.89
C GLY A 336 8.06 5.28 -72.21
N GLY A 337 8.93 5.93 -72.98
CA GLY A 337 8.65 7.00 -73.98
C GLY A 337 8.03 8.36 -73.56
N PRO A 338 7.82 9.32 -74.49
CA PRO A 338 8.31 9.45 -75.86
C PRO A 338 8.94 10.84 -76.20
N GLY A 339 9.63 10.90 -77.34
CA GLY A 339 10.14 12.13 -77.98
C GLY A 339 11.36 11.76 -78.82
N GLY A 340 11.50 12.09 -80.10
CA GLY A 340 10.89 13.13 -80.90
C GLY A 340 12.03 13.69 -81.76
N GLY A 341 11.88 13.59 -83.08
CA GLY A 341 12.57 14.49 -84.02
C GLY A 341 13.99 14.14 -84.48
N HIS A 342 14.09 14.05 -85.81
CA HIS A 342 15.21 14.47 -86.67
C HIS A 342 16.53 13.67 -86.65
N GLU A 343 17.32 13.54 -87.72
CA GLU A 343 17.21 13.70 -89.17
C GLU A 343 18.64 13.52 -89.72
N LYS A 344 18.79 12.78 -90.84
CA LYS A 344 19.95 12.74 -91.77
C LYS A 344 21.29 12.27 -91.15
N ARG A 345 22.14 11.49 -91.83
CA ARG A 345 22.48 11.44 -93.25
C ARG A 345 23.21 10.13 -93.52
#